data_AF-A0A0Q5R2C5-F1
#
_entry.id   AF-A0A0Q5R2C5-F1
#
_cell.length_a   1.000
_cell.length_b   1.000
_cell.length_c   1.000
_cell.angle_alpha   90.00
_cell.angle_beta   90.00
_cell.angle_gamma   90.00
#
_symmetry.space_group_name_H-M   'P 1'
#
loop_
_entity.id
_entity.type
_entity.pdbx_description
1 polymer ?
#
loop_
_entity_poly.entity_id
_entity_poly.type
_entity_poly.pdbx_seq_one_letter_code
_entity_poly.pdbx_strand_id
1 'polypeptide(L)' 'MTGLGKTKLYELMNAGTIKSVTVGRRRLLKVDSLHALVSEAA' A
#
# COMPACT_ATOMS: atom_id res chain seq x y z
N MET A 1 -5.22 5.36 10.44
CA MET A 1 -4.48 6.10 9.39
C MET A 1 -3.04 5.64 9.46
N THR A 2 -2.50 5.01 8.42
CA THR A 2 -1.31 4.12 8.48
C THR A 2 0.04 4.82 8.76
N GLY A 3 0.06 6.11 9.14
CA GLY A 3 1.29 6.87 9.46
C GLY A 3 2.31 7.03 8.31
N LEU A 4 2.14 6.29 7.22
CA LEU A 4 3.04 6.22 6.07
C LEU A 4 2.83 7.43 5.15
N GLY A 5 3.94 8.11 4.84
CA GLY A 5 3.96 9.15 3.81
C GLY A 5 3.61 8.58 2.43
N LYS A 6 2.96 9.40 1.60
CA LYS A 6 2.54 9.01 0.23
C LYS A 6 3.73 8.47 -0.58
N THR A 7 4.91 9.09 -0.47
CA THR A 7 6.13 8.66 -1.18
C THR A 7 6.53 7.23 -0.84
N LYS A 8 6.53 6.87 0.45
CA LYS A 8 6.90 5.50 0.86
C LYS A 8 5.89 4.47 0.36
N LEU A 9 4.62 4.85 0.32
CA LEU A 9 3.57 4.01 -0.26
C LEU A 9 3.80 3.77 -1.76
N TYR A 10 4.23 4.79 -2.51
CA TYR A 10 4.59 4.65 -3.93
C TYR A 10 5.84 3.78 -4.14
N GLU A 11 6.87 3.94 -3.30
CA GLU A 11 8.04 3.06 -3.33
C GLU A 11 7.66 1.60 -3.13
N LEU A 12 6.83 1.31 -2.11
CA LEU A 12 6.40 -0.04 -1.79
C LEU A 12 5.42 -0.63 -2.83
N MET A 13 4.66 0.22 -3.52
CA MET A 13 3.89 -0.19 -4.70
C MET A 13 4.81 -0.55 -5.88
N ASN A 14 5.84 0.26 -6.15
CA ASN A 14 6.81 0.00 -7.22
C ASN A 14 7.69 -1.22 -6.91
N ALA A 15 7.99 -1.49 -5.64
CA ALA A 15 8.70 -2.67 -5.19
C ALA A 15 7.84 -3.95 -5.27
N GLY A 16 6.54 -3.86 -5.55
CA GLY A 16 5.63 -5.00 -5.63
C GLY A 16 5.17 -5.56 -4.28
N THR A 17 5.63 -4.96 -3.18
CA THR A 17 5.25 -5.33 -1.80
C THR A 17 3.78 -5.03 -1.53
N ILE A 18 3.24 -3.96 -2.11
CA ILE A 18 1.84 -3.57 -1.94
C ILE A 18 1.05 -3.83 -3.22
N LYS A 19 0.08 -4.74 -3.15
CA LYS A 19 -0.84 -4.99 -4.28
C LYS A 19 -1.85 -3.85 -4.40
N SER A 20 -1.81 -3.17 -5.53
CA SER A 20 -2.77 -2.14 -5.92
C SER A 20 -3.70 -2.65 -7.01
N VAL A 21 -4.94 -2.15 -7.01
CA VAL A 21 -5.94 -2.43 -8.05
C VAL A 21 -6.53 -1.10 -8.49
N THR A 22 -6.54 -0.86 -9.80
CA THR A 22 -7.18 0.33 -10.37
C THR A 22 -8.65 0.02 -10.65
N VAL A 23 -9.55 0.80 -10.03
CA VAL A 23 -11.00 0.76 -10.26
C VAL A 23 -11.44 2.09 -10.85
N GLY A 24 -11.73 2.09 -12.15
CA GLY A 24 -12.03 3.31 -12.90
C GLY A 24 -10.87 4.30 -12.84
N ARG A 25 -11.11 5.50 -12.32
CA ARG A 25 -10.07 6.55 -12.15
C ARG A 25 -9.35 6.51 -10.79
N ARG A 26 -9.73 5.59 -9.89
CA ARG A 26 -9.15 5.50 -8.54
C ARG A 26 -8.28 4.26 -8.42
N ARG A 27 -7.06 4.43 -7.92
CA ARG A 27 -6.22 3.29 -7.54
C ARG A 27 -6.46 2.96 -6.07
N LEU A 28 -6.96 1.76 -5.82
CA LEU A 28 -7.22 1.21 -4.51
C LEU A 28 -6.07 0.29 -4.10
N LEU A 29 -5.83 0.20 -2.80
CA LEU A 29 -4.87 -0.74 -2.22
C LEU A 29 -5.63 -1.88 -1.57
N LYS A 30 -5.13 -3.11 -1.71
CA LYS A 30 -5.69 -4.23 -0.96
C LYS A 30 -5.42 -4.03 0.52
N VAL A 31 -6.48 -4.12 1.32
CA VAL A 31 -6.43 -3.95 2.77
C VAL A 31 -5.49 -4.98 3.39
N ASP A 32 -5.50 -6.23 2.90
CA ASP A 32 -4.57 -7.28 3.32
C ASP A 32 -3.10 -6.89 3.13
N SER A 33 -2.77 -6.21 2.03
CA SER A 33 -1.41 -5.72 1.78
C SER A 33 -1.02 -4.57 2.71
N LEU A 34 -1.99 -3.78 3.20
CA LEU A 34 -1.73 -2.77 4.22
C LEU A 34 -1.54 -3.40 5.60
N HIS A 35 -2.33 -4.43 5.95
CA HIS A 35 -2.16 -5.14 7.22
C HIS A 35 -0.82 -5.89 7.31
N ALA A 36 -0.42 -6.57 6.23
CA ALA A 36 0.90 -7.22 6.18
C ALA A 36 2.04 -6.21 6.41
N LEU A 37 1.97 -5.04 5.76
CA LEU A 37 2.97 -3.99 5.92
C LEU A 37 3.02 -3.42 7.35
N VAL A 38 1.85 -3.19 7.97
CA VAL A 38 1.78 -2.68 9.35
C VAL A 38 2.27 -3.72 10.34
N SER A 39 2.03 -5.00 10.07
CA SER A 39 2.50 -6.11 10.91
C SER A 39 4.01 -6.35 10.80
N GLU A 40 4.64 -6.07 9.65
CA GLU A 40 6.10 -6.15 9.49
C GLU A 40 6.82 -4.95 10.11
N ALA A 41 6.13 -3.80 10.23
CA ALA A 41 6.68 -2.57 10.79
C ALA A 41 6.46 -2.40 12.31
N ALA A 42 5.80 -3.37 12.98
CA ALA A 42 5.53 -3.40 14.41
C ALA A 42 6.50 -4.35 15.13
#